data_AF-A0A2E0XD52-F1
#
_entry.id   AF-A0A2E0XD52-F1
#
_cell.length_a   1.000
_cell.length_b   1.000
_cell.length_c   1.000
_cell.angle_alpha   90.00
_cell.angle_beta   90.00
_cell.angle_gamma   90.00
#
_symmetry.space_group_name_H-M   'P 1'
#
loop_
_entity.id
_entity.type
_entity.pdbx_description
1 polymer ?
#
loop_
_entity_poly.entity_id
_entity_poly.type
_entity_poly.pdbx_seq_one_letter_code
_entity_poly.pdbx_strand_id
1 'polypeptide(L)'
;MPYSKNDDHMIGYLWGLKTEALFDVWSIEHLLSGLSVGNIVMSFHRHLDTRYFGLERSKIRTSYFDVISVLFLAYLWETAEHYMETGLVGTVVADWFQGVEFWANRMIADPLASVLGYYTAQRFPPLVNVARGLSLVWLVVHIFVFPHSMYLHTLF
;
A
#
# COMPACT_ATOMS: atom_id res chain seq x y z
N MET A 1 2.40 -16.03 37.60
CA MET A 1 1.34 -15.37 36.81
C MET A 1 1.56 -15.72 35.34
N PRO A 2 0.70 -16.53 34.70
CA PRO A 2 0.84 -16.89 33.30
C PRO A 2 -0.13 -16.04 32.46
N TYR A 3 0.28 -14.84 32.08
CA TYR A 3 -0.39 -13.97 31.11
C TYR A 3 0.73 -13.32 30.30
N SER A 4 1.33 -14.04 29.35
CA SER A 4 2.39 -13.52 28.47
C SER A 4 2.75 -14.51 27.34
N LYS A 5 1.79 -15.25 26.79
CA LYS A 5 2.04 -16.09 25.60
C LYS A 5 1.00 -15.89 24.52
N ASN A 6 -0.28 -15.76 24.89
CA ASN A 6 -1.34 -15.58 23.90
C ASN A 6 -1.35 -14.17 23.29
N ASP A 7 -0.98 -13.14 24.05
CA ASP A 7 -0.98 -11.75 23.57
C ASP A 7 0.15 -11.52 22.54
N ASP A 8 1.33 -12.11 22.76
CA ASP A 8 2.46 -12.04 21.84
C ASP A 8 2.14 -12.72 20.49
N HIS A 9 1.38 -13.82 20.52
CA HIS A 9 0.92 -14.49 19.30
C HIS A 9 -0.12 -13.66 18.54
N MET A 10 -1.06 -13.01 19.24
CA MET A 10 -2.07 -12.17 18.58
C MET A 10 -1.45 -10.94 17.91
N ILE A 11 -0.44 -10.32 18.53
CA ILE A 11 0.29 -9.20 17.94
C ILE A 11 1.05 -9.66 16.68
N GLY A 12 1.69 -10.83 16.71
CA GLY A 12 2.42 -11.37 15.55
C GLY A 12 1.55 -11.63 14.32
N TYR A 13 0.27 -12.00 14.50
CA TYR A 13 -0.68 -12.14 13.38
C TYR A 13 -1.20 -10.80 12.85
N LEU A 14 -1.13 -9.72 13.64
CA LEU A 14 -1.55 -8.39 13.22
C LEU A 14 -0.40 -7.63 12.56
N TRP A 15 0.79 -7.64 13.15
CA TRP A 15 1.97 -6.92 12.67
C TRP A 15 3.20 -7.81 12.76
N GLY A 16 3.84 -8.09 11.63
CA GLY A 16 4.93 -9.06 11.61
C GLY A 16 5.44 -9.38 10.22
N LEU A 17 5.97 -10.60 10.07
CA LEU A 17 6.48 -11.06 8.80
C LEU A 17 5.35 -11.17 7.78
N LYS A 18 5.59 -10.67 6.56
CA LYS A 18 4.61 -10.61 5.47
C LYS A 18 3.94 -11.93 5.14
N THR A 19 4.59 -13.06 5.44
CA THR A 19 4.06 -14.41 5.16
C THR A 19 2.95 -14.84 6.12
N GLU A 20 2.83 -14.17 7.28
CA GLU A 20 1.94 -14.59 8.38
C GLU A 20 1.05 -13.47 8.92
N ALA A 21 1.52 -12.21 8.87
CA ALA A 21 0.86 -11.08 9.49
C ALA A 21 -0.12 -10.39 8.54
N LEU A 22 -1.15 -9.76 9.12
CA LEU A 22 -2.12 -8.95 8.37
C LEU A 22 -1.54 -7.61 7.91
N PHE A 23 -0.58 -7.06 8.63
CA PHE A 23 0.16 -5.87 8.28
C PHE A 23 1.66 -6.12 8.45
N ASP A 24 2.44 -5.46 7.62
CA ASP A 24 3.88 -5.49 7.68
C ASP A 24 4.48 -4.10 7.42
N VAL A 25 5.80 -4.04 7.31
CA VAL A 25 6.52 -2.80 6.98
C VAL A 25 6.11 -2.19 5.63
N TRP A 26 5.64 -2.99 4.68
CA TRP A 26 5.19 -2.53 3.37
C TRP A 26 3.77 -1.96 3.40
N SER A 27 2.92 -2.34 4.36
CA SER A 27 1.63 -1.67 4.59
C SER A 27 1.76 -0.17 4.83
N ILE A 28 2.90 0.31 5.38
CA ILE A 28 3.22 1.74 5.48
C ILE A 28 3.40 2.35 4.09
N GLU A 29 4.11 1.67 3.20
CA GLU A 29 4.32 2.11 1.83
C GLU A 29 3.02 2.10 1.03
N HIS A 30 2.13 1.12 1.22
CA HIS A 30 0.79 1.13 0.61
C HIS A 30 -0.04 2.32 1.07
N LEU A 31 0.05 2.70 2.35
CA LEU A 31 -0.59 3.92 2.85
C LEU A 31 0.01 5.16 2.17
N LEU A 32 1.33 5.34 2.20
CA LEU A 32 2.03 6.51 1.64
C LEU A 32 1.81 6.66 0.13
N SER A 33 1.94 5.57 -0.61
CA SER A 33 1.66 5.52 -2.04
C SER A 33 0.18 5.78 -2.32
N GLY A 34 -0.73 5.28 -1.47
CA GLY A 34 -2.16 5.59 -1.49
C GLY A 34 -2.48 7.09 -1.43
N LEU A 35 -1.74 7.88 -0.63
CA LEU A 35 -1.88 9.35 -0.62
C LEU A 35 -1.54 9.94 -2.00
N SER A 36 -0.45 9.47 -2.62
CA SER A 36 0.02 9.98 -3.90
C SER A 36 -0.89 9.57 -5.06
N VAL A 37 -1.19 8.27 -5.16
CA VAL A 37 -2.06 7.67 -6.19
C VAL A 37 -3.47 8.22 -6.06
N GLY A 38 -4.01 8.28 -4.84
CA GLY A 38 -5.32 8.86 -4.59
C GLY A 38 -5.41 10.31 -5.08
N ASN A 39 -4.39 11.14 -4.84
CA ASN A 39 -4.37 12.51 -5.34
C ASN A 39 -4.31 12.61 -6.88
N ILE A 40 -3.58 11.69 -7.53
CA ILE A 40 -3.54 11.59 -8.98
C ILE A 40 -4.90 11.20 -9.54
N VAL A 41 -5.52 10.14 -9.01
CA VAL A 41 -6.86 9.67 -9.41
C VAL A 41 -7.89 10.79 -9.27
N MET A 42 -7.93 11.47 -8.13
CA MET A 42 -8.83 12.61 -7.92
C MET A 42 -8.63 13.73 -8.94
N SER A 43 -7.37 14.06 -9.23
CA SER A 43 -7.04 15.13 -10.17
C SER A 43 -7.39 14.73 -11.60
N PHE A 44 -7.18 13.46 -11.96
CA PHE A 44 -7.53 12.91 -13.26
C PHE A 44 -9.04 12.87 -13.49
N HIS A 45 -9.81 12.33 -12.54
CA HIS A 45 -11.27 12.31 -12.64
C HIS A 45 -11.86 13.71 -12.71
N ARG A 46 -11.37 14.65 -11.87
CA ARG A 46 -11.77 16.06 -11.96
C ARG A 46 -11.50 16.66 -13.35
N HIS A 47 -10.35 16.33 -13.96
CA HIS A 47 -10.03 16.79 -15.31
C HIS A 47 -10.99 16.19 -16.35
N LEU A 48 -11.29 14.89 -16.25
CA LEU A 48 -12.23 14.21 -17.16
C LEU A 48 -13.65 14.77 -17.04
N ASP A 49 -14.17 14.90 -15.82
CA ASP A 49 -15.52 15.41 -15.55
C ASP A 49 -15.72 16.80 -16.15
N THR A 50 -14.75 17.69 -15.91
CA THR A 50 -14.79 19.07 -16.40
C THR A 50 -14.69 19.11 -17.93
N ARG A 51 -13.80 18.29 -18.52
CA ARG A 51 -13.49 18.35 -19.96
C ARG A 51 -14.54 17.70 -20.84
N TYR A 52 -15.09 16.56 -20.43
CA TYR A 52 -15.97 15.75 -21.27
C TYR A 52 -17.44 15.89 -20.91
N PHE A 53 -17.76 16.15 -19.63
CA PHE A 53 -19.14 16.16 -19.16
C PHE A 53 -19.63 17.55 -18.75
N GLY A 54 -18.73 18.53 -18.62
CA GLY A 54 -19.07 19.88 -18.16
C GLY A 54 -19.70 19.91 -16.77
N LEU A 55 -19.48 18.85 -15.99
CA LEU A 55 -20.05 18.69 -14.66
C LEU A 55 -19.16 19.36 -13.63
N GLU A 56 -19.72 20.28 -12.84
CA GLU A 56 -19.05 20.72 -11.62
C GLU A 56 -19.10 19.60 -10.58
N ARG A 57 -17.92 19.22 -10.06
CA ARG A 57 -17.76 18.19 -9.03
C ARG A 57 -18.57 18.47 -7.76
N SER A 58 -18.97 19.72 -7.52
CA SER A 58 -19.92 20.11 -6.46
C SER A 58 -21.27 19.37 -6.55
N LYS A 59 -21.64 18.91 -7.76
CA LYS A 59 -22.86 18.11 -8.02
C LYS A 59 -22.60 16.59 -8.04
N ILE A 60 -21.35 16.15 -8.21
CA ILE A 60 -20.96 14.74 -8.23
C ILE A 60 -20.60 14.33 -6.80
N ARG A 61 -21.58 13.81 -6.06
CA ARG A 61 -21.44 13.48 -4.63
C ARG A 61 -20.64 12.21 -4.34
N THR A 62 -20.32 11.40 -5.35
CA THR A 62 -19.91 10.02 -5.13
C THR A 62 -18.43 9.78 -5.38
N SER A 63 -17.69 9.56 -4.30
CA SER A 63 -16.28 9.12 -4.29
C SER A 63 -16.07 7.68 -4.82
N TYR A 64 -17.12 6.99 -5.27
CA TYR A 64 -17.05 5.59 -5.66
C TYR A 64 -16.10 5.35 -6.83
N PHE A 65 -16.13 6.21 -7.86
CA PHE A 65 -15.22 6.06 -9.00
C PHE A 65 -13.76 6.19 -8.57
N ASP A 66 -13.44 7.19 -7.75
CA ASP A 66 -12.10 7.37 -7.21
C ASP A 66 -11.65 6.14 -6.40
N VAL A 67 -12.51 5.62 -5.50
CA VAL A 67 -12.19 4.44 -4.67
C VAL A 67 -12.02 3.19 -5.54
N ILE A 68 -12.88 2.97 -6.54
CA ILE A 68 -12.76 1.84 -7.46
C ILE A 68 -11.44 1.93 -8.24
N SER A 69 -11.06 3.11 -8.73
CA SER A 69 -9.79 3.31 -9.43
C SER A 69 -8.58 3.10 -8.52
N VAL A 70 -8.63 3.55 -7.27
CA VAL A 70 -7.55 3.31 -6.29
C VAL A 70 -7.43 1.82 -5.98
N LEU A 71 -8.55 1.12 -5.72
CA LEU A 71 -8.57 -0.32 -5.48
C LEU A 71 -8.07 -1.10 -6.70
N PHE A 72 -8.48 -0.71 -7.91
CA PHE A 72 -7.99 -1.34 -9.13
C PHE A 72 -6.47 -1.22 -9.27
N LEU A 73 -5.91 -0.04 -9.02
CA LEU A 73 -4.46 0.16 -9.06
C LEU A 73 -3.74 -0.60 -7.93
N ALA A 74 -4.32 -0.66 -6.73
CA ALA A 74 -3.78 -1.46 -5.63
C ALA A 74 -3.73 -2.94 -6.02
N TYR A 75 -4.85 -3.54 -6.44
CA TYR A 75 -4.86 -4.96 -6.85
C TYR A 75 -3.99 -5.26 -8.08
N LEU A 76 -3.84 -4.29 -9.00
CA LEU A 76 -2.90 -4.43 -10.11
C LEU A 76 -1.45 -4.53 -9.60
N TRP A 77 -1.10 -3.71 -8.60
CA TRP A 77 0.20 -3.78 -7.95
C TRP A 77 0.39 -5.08 -7.16
N GLU A 78 -0.57 -5.48 -6.32
CA GLU A 78 -0.55 -6.77 -5.59
C GLU A 78 -0.34 -7.97 -6.52
N THR A 79 -0.95 -7.89 -7.71
CA THR A 79 -0.76 -8.91 -8.74
C THR A 79 0.68 -8.87 -9.26
N ALA A 80 1.21 -7.71 -9.63
CA ALA A 80 2.60 -7.60 -10.08
C ALA A 80 3.59 -8.09 -9.02
N GLU A 81 3.36 -7.76 -7.75
CA GLU A 81 4.12 -8.23 -6.61
C GLU A 81 4.09 -9.75 -6.48
N HIS A 82 2.91 -10.38 -6.62
CA HIS A 82 2.80 -11.83 -6.64
C HIS A 82 3.68 -12.50 -7.70
N TYR A 83 3.73 -11.93 -8.90
CA TYR A 83 4.56 -12.46 -9.99
C TYR A 83 6.05 -12.32 -9.67
N MET A 84 6.45 -11.24 -8.98
CA MET A 84 7.82 -11.06 -8.53
C MET A 84 8.19 -12.04 -7.42
N GLU A 85 7.32 -12.25 -6.44
CA GLU A 85 7.53 -13.18 -5.32
C GLU A 85 7.59 -14.64 -5.74
N THR A 86 6.77 -15.04 -6.72
CA THR A 86 6.74 -16.42 -7.23
C THR A 86 7.92 -16.74 -8.15
N GLY A 87 8.78 -15.75 -8.44
CA GLY A 87 9.99 -15.93 -9.26
C GLY A 87 9.73 -15.90 -10.76
N LEU A 88 8.52 -15.52 -11.20
CA LEU A 88 8.21 -15.36 -12.63
C LEU A 88 9.02 -14.25 -13.29
N VAL A 89 9.51 -13.28 -12.51
CA VAL A 89 10.38 -12.18 -12.95
C VAL A 89 11.88 -12.53 -12.80
N GLY A 90 12.20 -13.57 -12.03
CA GLY A 90 13.57 -14.03 -11.80
C GLY A 90 13.84 -14.39 -10.33
N THR A 91 14.78 -15.30 -10.10
CA THR A 91 15.08 -15.83 -8.76
C THR A 91 15.65 -14.78 -7.82
N VAL A 92 16.51 -13.88 -8.32
CA VAL A 92 17.09 -12.80 -7.52
C VAL A 92 16.02 -11.89 -6.91
N VAL A 93 14.95 -11.62 -7.66
CA VAL A 93 13.83 -10.78 -7.19
C VAL A 93 13.00 -11.55 -6.16
N ALA A 94 12.66 -12.81 -6.43
CA ALA A 94 11.94 -13.65 -5.48
C ALA A 94 12.70 -13.83 -4.16
N ASP A 95 14.02 -14.01 -4.24
CA ASP A 95 14.91 -14.13 -3.08
C ASP A 95 14.92 -12.81 -2.28
N TRP A 96 14.91 -11.65 -2.95
CA TRP A 96 14.79 -10.36 -2.25
C TRP A 96 13.44 -10.21 -1.54
N PHE A 97 12.34 -10.73 -2.11
CA PHE A 97 11.02 -10.68 -1.47
C PHE A 97 10.86 -11.61 -0.27
N GLN A 98 11.70 -12.64 -0.11
CA GLN A 98 11.68 -13.59 1.03
C GLN A 98 10.33 -14.31 1.23
N GLY A 99 9.72 -14.75 0.14
CA GLY A 99 8.49 -15.55 0.17
C GLY A 99 7.26 -14.82 -0.35
N VAL A 100 6.11 -15.47 -0.23
CA VAL A 100 4.81 -14.96 -0.70
C VAL A 100 4.04 -14.39 0.48
N GLU A 101 3.51 -13.20 0.29
CA GLU A 101 2.70 -12.50 1.28
C GLU A 101 1.43 -13.25 1.70
N PHE A 102 1.00 -13.00 2.92
CA PHE A 102 -0.21 -13.54 3.50
C PHE A 102 -1.44 -13.05 2.72
N TRP A 103 -2.33 -13.97 2.37
CA TRP A 103 -3.48 -13.66 1.51
C TRP A 103 -4.33 -12.49 2.02
N ALA A 104 -4.49 -12.35 3.35
CA ALA A 104 -5.33 -11.30 3.92
C ALA A 104 -4.64 -9.94 3.91
N ASN A 105 -3.30 -9.93 4.03
CA ASN A 105 -2.51 -8.71 3.88
C ASN A 105 -2.67 -8.18 2.44
N ARG A 106 -2.31 -9.01 1.45
CA ARG A 106 -2.50 -8.78 0.01
C ARG A 106 -3.91 -8.37 -0.40
N MET A 107 -4.91 -9.18 -0.05
CA MET A 107 -6.25 -9.03 -0.63
C MET A 107 -7.10 -7.99 0.10
N ILE A 108 -6.73 -7.64 1.34
CA ILE A 108 -7.54 -6.80 2.23
C ILE A 108 -6.72 -5.65 2.78
N ALA A 109 -5.67 -5.93 3.55
CA ALA A 109 -4.99 -4.91 4.34
C ALA A 109 -4.34 -3.82 3.47
N ASP A 110 -3.53 -4.21 2.47
CA ASP A 110 -2.76 -3.26 1.66
C ASP A 110 -3.62 -2.47 0.65
N PRO A 111 -4.63 -3.08 -0.01
CA PRO A 111 -5.64 -2.34 -0.74
C PRO A 111 -6.42 -1.35 0.15
N LEU A 112 -6.75 -1.73 1.38
CA LEU A 112 -7.41 -0.82 2.32
C LEU A 112 -6.47 0.28 2.79
N ALA A 113 -5.19 0.01 3.03
CA ALA A 113 -4.19 1.02 3.34
C ALA A 113 -4.09 2.06 2.22
N SER A 114 -4.10 1.62 0.96
CA SER A 114 -4.14 2.50 -0.21
C SER A 114 -5.38 3.39 -0.23
N VAL A 115 -6.55 2.83 0.08
CA VAL A 115 -7.83 3.57 0.18
C VAL A 115 -7.81 4.57 1.35
N LEU A 116 -7.28 4.18 2.51
CA LEU A 116 -7.08 5.08 3.64
C LEU A 116 -6.16 6.25 3.26
N GLY A 117 -5.13 5.97 2.46
CA GLY A 117 -4.25 7.00 1.92
C GLY A 117 -4.99 8.00 1.04
N TYR A 118 -5.86 7.52 0.15
CA TYR A 118 -6.73 8.37 -0.65
C TYR A 118 -7.63 9.28 0.20
N TYR A 119 -8.31 8.74 1.23
CA TYR A 119 -9.13 9.56 2.12
C TYR A 119 -8.30 10.58 2.92
N THR A 120 -7.08 10.21 3.29
CA THR A 120 -6.13 11.11 3.95
C THR A 120 -5.72 12.25 3.02
N ALA A 121 -5.44 11.95 1.74
CA ALA A 121 -5.09 12.95 0.74
C ALA A 121 -6.23 13.95 0.47
N GLN A 122 -7.49 13.51 0.56
CA GLN A 122 -8.65 14.41 0.51
C GLN A 122 -8.69 15.38 1.68
N ARG A 123 -8.46 14.86 2.88
CA ARG A 123 -8.60 15.63 4.11
C ARG A 123 -7.41 16.58 4.31
N PHE A 124 -6.21 16.15 3.94
CA PHE A 124 -4.96 16.86 4.17
C PHE A 124 -4.09 16.92 2.91
N PRO A 125 -4.46 17.70 1.88
CA PRO A 125 -3.71 17.78 0.62
C PRO A 125 -2.20 18.11 0.77
N PRO A 126 -1.75 18.95 1.73
CA PRO A 126 -0.32 19.20 1.92
C PRO A 126 0.49 17.95 2.28
N LEU A 127 -0.13 16.94 2.93
CA LEU A 127 0.55 15.70 3.30
C LEU A 127 0.96 14.87 2.08
N VAL A 128 0.35 15.08 0.90
CA VAL A 128 0.68 14.31 -0.31
C VAL A 128 2.15 14.49 -0.71
N ASN A 129 2.67 15.73 -0.64
CA ASN A 129 4.07 15.98 -1.00
C ASN A 129 5.04 15.40 0.03
N VAL A 130 4.66 15.44 1.31
CA VAL A 130 5.43 14.80 2.38
C VAL A 130 5.45 13.29 2.17
N ALA A 131 4.29 12.68 1.91
CA ALA A 131 4.16 11.24 1.68
C ALA A 131 4.96 10.78 0.46
N ARG A 132 4.98 11.55 -0.63
CA ARG A 132 5.84 11.28 -1.79
C ARG A 132 7.33 11.28 -1.44
N GLY A 133 7.77 12.26 -0.63
CA GLY A 133 9.14 12.32 -0.15
C GLY A 133 9.49 11.11 0.72
N LEU A 134 8.60 10.77 1.67
CA LEU A 134 8.78 9.62 2.56
C LEU A 134 8.77 8.29 1.80
N SER A 135 7.82 8.08 0.89
CA SER A 135 7.72 6.88 0.04
C SER A 135 8.96 6.71 -0.84
N LEU A 136 9.43 7.80 -1.46
CA LEU A 136 10.67 7.74 -2.24
C LEU A 136 11.88 7.35 -1.37
N VAL A 137 12.03 7.95 -0.20
CA VAL A 137 13.11 7.60 0.73
C VAL A 137 12.97 6.15 1.20
N TRP A 138 11.74 5.72 1.53
CA TRP A 138 11.43 4.36 1.97
C TRP A 138 11.85 3.34 0.92
N LEU A 139 11.44 3.53 -0.33
CA LEU A 139 11.79 2.69 -1.47
C LEU A 139 13.30 2.67 -1.72
N VAL A 140 13.96 3.83 -1.72
CA VAL A 140 15.42 3.91 -1.95
C VAL A 140 16.17 3.13 -0.88
N VAL A 141 15.80 3.27 0.39
CA VAL A 141 16.45 2.56 1.49
C VAL A 141 16.20 1.05 1.37
N HIS A 142 14.96 0.61 1.20
CA HIS A 142 14.64 -0.82 1.20
C HIS A 142 15.17 -1.55 -0.03
N ILE A 143 15.23 -0.90 -1.20
CA ILE A 143 15.69 -1.52 -2.45
C ILE A 143 17.21 -1.52 -2.55
N PHE A 144 17.89 -0.42 -2.19
CA PHE A 144 19.33 -0.28 -2.44
C PHE A 144 20.23 -0.49 -1.21
N VAL A 145 19.69 -0.36 0.00
CA VAL A 145 20.47 -0.50 1.24
C VAL A 145 20.21 -1.84 1.91
N PHE A 146 18.96 -2.29 1.95
CA PHE A 146 18.62 -3.54 2.62
C PHE A 146 18.82 -4.78 1.73
N PRO A 147 19.28 -5.89 2.31
CA PRO A 147 19.55 -7.12 1.55
C PRO A 147 18.27 -7.81 1.05
N HIS A 148 17.14 -7.59 1.73
CA HIS A 148 15.83 -8.14 1.37
C HIS A 148 14.69 -7.27 1.91
N SER A 149 13.48 -7.46 1.37
CA SER A 149 12.30 -6.62 1.64
C SER A 149 11.88 -6.64 3.12
N MET A 150 12.09 -7.75 3.81
CA MET A 150 11.70 -7.96 5.21
C MET A 150 12.83 -7.68 6.22
N TYR A 151 13.93 -7.04 5.79
CA TYR A 151 15.12 -6.88 6.64
C TYR A 151 14.85 -6.15 7.95
N LEU A 152 13.93 -5.18 7.95
CA LEU A 152 13.60 -4.43 9.16
C LEU A 152 13.02 -5.30 10.29
N HIS A 153 12.27 -6.36 9.94
CA HIS A 153 11.76 -7.35 10.91
C HIS A 153 12.84 -8.31 11.43
N THR A 154 14.07 -8.26 10.89
CA THR A 154 15.20 -9.00 11.47
C THR A 154 15.96 -8.18 12.51
N LEU A 155 15.74 -6.86 12.54
CA LEU A 155 16.41 -5.92 13.44
C LEU A 155 15.62 -5.67 14.74
N PHE A 156 14.32 -5.97 14.75
CA PHE A 156 13.38 -5.76 15.86
C PHE A 156 12.51 -6.99 16.05
#